data_AF-A0A851BZ22-F1
#
_entry.id   AF-A0A851BZ22-F1
#
_cell.length_a   1.000
_cell.length_b   1.000
_cell.length_c   1.000
_cell.angle_alpha   90.00
_cell.angle_beta   90.00
_cell.angle_gamma   90.00
#
_symmetry.space_group_name_H-M   'P 1'
#
loop_
_entity.id
_entity.type
_entity.pdbx_description
1 polymer ?
#
loop_
_entity_poly.entity_id
_entity_poly.type
_entity_poly.pdbx_seq_one_letter_code
_entity_poly.pdbx_strand_id
1 'polypeptide(L)'
;ISFNAIDSALSSLKNSQSYINSGMDIATKIAFDLVESFNDEEDVNSMEKVMLEYAAMDRDLNNYLKAFEEMVNQVKREKPENIPDLENLMKEKLMALEGKNSDSDLQRNEKYMYFMDQLKEMKKQC
;
A
#
# COMPACT_ATOMS: atom_id res chain seq x y z
N ILE A 1 13.27 -7.09 25.56
CA ILE A 1 12.92 -6.64 24.18
C ILE A 1 13.44 -5.21 24.01
N SER A 2 14.17 -4.90 22.94
CA SER A 2 14.63 -3.53 22.65
C SER A 2 13.61 -2.81 21.78
N PHE A 3 12.78 -1.97 22.39
CA PHE A 3 11.72 -1.25 21.68
C PHE A 3 12.27 -0.17 20.74
N ASN A 4 13.43 0.42 21.03
CA ASN A 4 14.04 1.43 20.15
C ASN A 4 14.52 0.85 18.82
N ALA A 5 15.03 -0.40 18.83
CA ALA A 5 15.44 -1.10 17.61
C ALA A 5 14.21 -1.43 16.74
N ILE A 6 13.11 -1.79 17.38
CA ILE A 6 11.82 -2.02 16.74
C ILE A 6 11.28 -0.74 16.09
N ASP A 7 11.24 0.37 16.83
CA ASP A 7 10.73 1.65 16.33
C ASP A 7 11.58 2.15 15.13
N SER A 8 12.89 1.89 15.16
CA SER A 8 13.80 2.18 14.03
C SER A 8 13.50 1.31 12.81
N ALA A 9 13.30 0.00 13.00
CA ALA A 9 12.95 -0.91 11.91
C ALA A 9 11.60 -0.56 11.27
N LEU A 10 10.59 -0.21 12.08
CA LEU A 10 9.29 0.26 11.59
C LEU A 10 9.42 1.54 10.77
N SER A 11 10.23 2.49 11.23
CA SER A 11 10.48 3.73 10.51
C SER A 11 11.14 3.48 9.15
N SER A 12 12.15 2.59 9.10
CA SER A 12 12.78 2.17 7.84
C SER A 12 11.79 1.48 6.89
N LEU A 13 10.93 0.61 7.41
CA LEU A 13 9.91 -0.07 6.62
C LEU A 13 8.88 0.93 6.07
N LYS A 14 8.42 1.87 6.90
CA LYS A 14 7.53 2.97 6.47
C LYS A 14 8.14 3.82 5.37
N ASN A 15 9.44 4.10 5.44
CA ASN A 15 10.13 4.84 4.36
C ASN A 15 10.11 4.09 3.02
N SER A 16 9.91 2.77 3.01
CA SER A 16 9.80 1.99 1.78
C SER A 16 8.50 2.27 1.00
N GLN A 17 7.50 2.88 1.64
CA GLN A 17 6.29 3.39 0.98
C GLN A 17 6.62 4.41 -0.13
N SER A 18 7.74 5.12 -0.01
CA SER A 18 8.22 6.02 -1.08
C SER A 18 8.51 5.30 -2.40
N TYR A 19 8.96 4.04 -2.36
CA TYR A 19 9.22 3.24 -3.56
C TYR A 19 7.92 2.83 -4.26
N ILE A 20 6.89 2.49 -3.50
CA ILE A 20 5.53 2.21 -4.03
C ILE A 20 5.01 3.46 -4.74
N ASN A 21 5.07 4.62 -4.07
CA ASN A 21 4.66 5.89 -4.64
C ASN A 21 5.41 6.26 -5.91
N SER A 22 6.72 5.98 -5.96
CA SER A 22 7.54 6.21 -7.15
C SER A 22 7.16 5.28 -8.30
N GLY A 23 6.87 4.01 -8.00
CA GLY A 23 6.37 3.05 -8.97
C GLY A 23 5.04 3.48 -9.60
N MET A 24 4.11 3.98 -8.79
CA MET A 24 2.84 4.54 -9.29
C MET A 24 3.06 5.76 -10.20
N ASP A 25 4.00 6.65 -9.86
CA ASP A 25 4.33 7.80 -10.71
C ASP A 25 4.92 7.38 -12.05
N ILE A 26 5.72 6.30 -12.08
CA ILE A 26 6.30 5.75 -13.31
C ILE A 26 5.21 5.09 -14.16
N ALA A 27 4.37 4.24 -13.58
CA ALA A 27 3.26 3.59 -14.28
C ALA A 27 2.29 4.61 -14.88
N THR A 28 2.01 5.69 -14.15
CA THR A 28 1.19 6.81 -14.62
C THR A 28 1.80 7.48 -15.86
N LYS A 29 3.09 7.81 -15.83
CA LYS A 29 3.79 8.43 -16.97
C LYS A 29 3.77 7.53 -18.19
N ILE A 30 4.07 6.23 -18.01
CA ILE A 30 4.06 5.26 -19.12
C ILE A 30 2.67 5.18 -19.75
N ALA A 31 1.61 5.12 -18.95
CA ALA A 31 0.24 5.10 -19.47
C ALA A 31 -0.10 6.36 -20.28
N PHE A 32 0.35 7.54 -19.82
CA PHE A 32 0.13 8.78 -20.54
C PHE A 32 0.88 8.81 -21.87
N ASP A 33 2.15 8.40 -21.89
CA ASP A 33 2.95 8.31 -23.10
C ASP A 33 2.32 7.34 -24.14
N LEU A 34 1.71 6.24 -23.66
CA LEU A 34 1.00 5.26 -24.51
C LEU A 34 -0.26 5.85 -25.15
N VAL A 35 -1.07 6.60 -24.38
CA VAL A 35 -2.25 7.31 -24.90
C VAL A 35 -1.84 8.30 -25.99
N GLU A 36 -0.81 9.11 -25.72
CA GLU A 36 -0.35 10.15 -26.65
C GLU A 36 0.26 9.58 -27.93
N SER A 37 1.01 8.48 -27.83
CA SER A 37 1.81 7.96 -28.95
C SER A 37 1.02 7.03 -29.88
N PHE A 38 0.14 6.19 -29.32
CA PHE A 38 -0.44 5.06 -30.06
C PHE A 38 -1.95 4.88 -29.87
N ASN A 39 -2.56 5.57 -28.91
CA ASN A 39 -3.93 5.29 -28.46
C ASN A 39 -4.14 3.79 -28.16
N ASP A 40 -3.12 3.14 -27.59
CA ASP A 40 -3.13 1.70 -27.31
C ASP A 40 -3.94 1.43 -26.03
N GLU A 41 -5.20 1.03 -26.22
CA GLU A 41 -6.12 0.78 -25.12
C GLU A 41 -5.74 -0.45 -24.28
N GLU A 42 -5.08 -1.46 -24.89
CA GLU A 42 -4.70 -2.69 -24.19
C GLU A 42 -3.55 -2.43 -23.22
N ASP A 43 -2.52 -1.69 -23.66
CA ASP A 43 -1.38 -1.34 -22.82
C ASP A 43 -1.77 -0.35 -21.71
N VAL A 44 -2.68 0.58 -21.99
CA VAL A 44 -3.23 1.50 -20.97
C VAL A 44 -4.03 0.74 -19.90
N ASN A 45 -4.87 -0.22 -20.30
CA ASN A 45 -5.59 -1.09 -19.37
C ASN A 45 -4.63 -1.95 -18.53
N SER A 46 -3.48 -2.33 -19.08
CA SER A 46 -2.44 -3.04 -18.34
C SER A 46 -1.79 -2.14 -17.29
N MET A 47 -1.59 -0.86 -17.57
CA MET A 47 -1.11 0.12 -16.58
C MET A 47 -2.13 0.40 -15.48
N GLU A 48 -3.43 0.37 -15.77
CA GLU A 48 -4.45 0.43 -14.72
C GLU A 48 -4.32 -0.73 -13.72
N LYS A 49 -4.08 -1.96 -14.20
CA LYS A 49 -3.86 -3.12 -13.32
C LYS A 49 -2.61 -2.94 -12.45
N VAL A 50 -1.51 -2.47 -13.03
CA VAL A 50 -0.27 -2.18 -12.28
C VAL A 50 -0.53 -1.13 -11.19
N MET A 51 -1.33 -0.11 -11.47
CA MET A 51 -1.70 0.89 -10.46
C MET A 51 -2.51 0.29 -9.32
N LEU A 52 -3.43 -0.64 -9.59
CA LEU A 52 -4.17 -1.37 -8.55
C LEU A 52 -3.27 -2.31 -7.74
N GLU A 53 -2.28 -2.95 -8.36
CA GLU A 53 -1.29 -3.77 -7.66
C GLU A 53 -0.44 -2.93 -6.71
N TYR A 54 -0.01 -1.73 -7.12
CA TYR A 54 0.68 -0.80 -6.22
C TYR A 54 -0.22 -0.29 -5.09
N ALA A 55 -1.49 0.00 -5.37
CA ALA A 55 -2.45 0.39 -4.34
C ALA A 55 -2.67 -0.75 -3.32
N ALA A 56 -2.71 -2.00 -3.77
CA ALA A 56 -2.79 -3.17 -2.89
C ALA A 56 -1.53 -3.31 -2.04
N MET A 57 -0.35 -3.17 -2.65
CA MET A 57 0.94 -3.20 -1.93
C MET A 57 1.04 -2.10 -0.86
N ASP A 58 0.55 -0.89 -1.15
CA ASP A 58 0.49 0.21 -0.20
C ASP A 58 -0.42 -0.11 1.00
N ARG A 59 -1.62 -0.63 0.72
CA ARG A 59 -2.56 -1.08 1.75
C ARG A 59 -1.96 -2.17 2.63
N ASP A 60 -1.34 -3.18 2.02
CA ASP A 60 -0.80 -4.33 2.72
C ASP A 60 0.40 -3.93 3.61
N LEU A 61 1.27 -3.04 3.11
CA LEU A 61 2.34 -2.43 3.90
C LEU A 61 1.79 -1.65 5.11
N ASN A 62 0.75 -0.83 4.89
CA ASN A 62 0.11 -0.06 5.96
C ASN A 62 -0.57 -0.95 7.00
N ASN A 63 -1.24 -2.03 6.57
CA ASN A 63 -1.81 -3.02 7.48
C ASN A 63 -0.73 -3.71 8.31
N TYR A 64 0.39 -4.11 7.70
CA TYR A 64 1.52 -4.69 8.40
C TYR A 64 2.10 -3.74 9.45
N LEU A 65 2.39 -2.49 9.07
CA LEU A 65 2.91 -1.47 9.99
C LEU A 65 1.97 -1.27 11.18
N LYS A 66 0.67 -1.15 10.92
CA LYS A 66 -0.35 -0.96 11.95
C LYS A 66 -0.48 -2.15 12.89
N ALA A 67 -0.51 -3.37 12.37
CA ALA A 67 -0.55 -4.59 13.19
C ALA A 67 0.66 -4.67 14.11
N PHE A 68 1.84 -4.31 13.60
CA PHE A 68 3.08 -4.31 14.36
C PHE A 68 3.08 -3.23 15.45
N GLU A 69 2.66 -1.99 15.13
CA GLU A 69 2.50 -0.91 16.11
C GLU A 69 1.52 -1.29 17.22
N GLU A 70 0.38 -1.89 16.87
CA GLU A 70 -0.62 -2.37 17.84
C GLU A 70 -0.06 -3.48 18.74
N MET A 71 0.69 -4.44 18.18
CA MET A 71 1.40 -5.49 18.93
C MET A 71 2.40 -4.88 19.91
N VAL A 72 3.27 -3.99 19.45
CA VAL A 72 4.30 -3.36 20.29
C VAL A 72 3.67 -2.56 21.41
N ASN A 73 2.61 -1.79 21.13
CA ASN A 73 1.90 -1.01 22.13
C ASN A 73 1.21 -1.88 23.18
N GLN A 74 0.72 -3.05 22.79
CA GLN A 74 0.15 -4.04 23.70
C GLN A 74 1.25 -4.62 24.62
N VAL A 75 2.35 -5.12 24.04
CA VAL A 75 3.46 -5.72 24.80
C VAL A 75 4.13 -4.72 25.75
N LYS A 76 4.23 -3.43 25.37
CA LYS A 76 4.76 -2.36 26.23
C LYS A 76 3.93 -2.16 27.51
N ARG A 77 2.64 -2.55 27.53
CA ARG A 77 1.72 -2.36 28.67
C ARG A 77 1.56 -3.63 29.51
N GLU A 78 2.00 -4.76 29.01
CA GLU A 78 1.86 -6.06 29.66
C GLU A 78 3.01 -6.34 30.63
N LYS A 79 2.71 -7.10 31.68
CA LYS A 79 3.75 -7.61 32.57
C LYS A 79 4.52 -8.72 31.86
N PRO A 80 5.82 -8.92 32.14
CA PRO A 80 6.64 -9.94 31.48
C PRO A 80 6.04 -11.35 31.51
N GLU A 81 5.32 -11.71 32.59
CA GLU A 81 4.71 -13.03 32.77
C GLU A 81 3.47 -13.26 31.89
N ASN A 82 2.90 -12.18 31.34
CA ASN A 82 1.68 -12.20 30.53
C ASN A 82 1.94 -11.92 29.05
N ILE A 83 3.21 -11.79 28.63
CA ILE A 83 3.55 -11.54 27.23
C ILE A 83 3.14 -12.78 26.41
N PRO A 84 2.22 -12.63 25.44
CA PRO A 84 1.79 -13.74 24.60
C PRO A 84 2.87 -14.10 23.57
N ASP A 85 2.62 -15.18 22.81
CA ASP A 85 3.43 -15.48 21.64
C ASP A 85 3.34 -14.33 20.61
N LEU A 86 4.47 -13.67 20.36
CA LEU A 86 4.51 -12.47 19.54
C LEU A 86 4.19 -12.75 18.07
N GLU A 87 4.57 -13.93 17.58
CA GLU A 87 4.32 -14.32 16.19
C GLU A 87 2.82 -14.52 15.95
N ASN A 88 2.15 -15.25 16.83
CA ASN A 88 0.70 -15.44 16.78
C ASN A 88 -0.05 -14.12 16.98
N LEU A 89 0.37 -13.28 17.94
CA LEU A 89 -0.27 -11.98 18.16
C LEU A 89 -0.16 -11.08 16.91
N MET A 90 0.99 -11.07 16.23
CA MET A 90 1.17 -10.35 14.98
C MET A 90 0.25 -10.87 13.89
N LYS A 91 0.20 -12.20 13.70
CA LYS A 91 -0.67 -12.84 12.70
C LYS A 91 -2.14 -12.53 12.95
N GLU A 92 -2.61 -12.63 14.20
CA GLU A 92 -3.99 -12.33 14.57
C GLU A 92 -4.37 -10.88 14.24
N LYS A 93 -3.52 -9.92 14.62
CA LYS A 93 -3.75 -8.49 14.33
C LYS A 93 -3.75 -8.20 12.83
N LEU A 94 -2.80 -8.78 12.10
CA LEU A 94 -2.71 -8.61 10.65
C LEU A 94 -3.94 -9.20 9.95
N MET A 95 -4.32 -10.45 10.26
CA MET A 95 -5.53 -11.08 9.70
C MET A 95 -6.80 -10.29 10.04
N ALA A 96 -6.89 -9.69 11.22
CA ALA A 96 -8.03 -8.86 11.60
C ALA A 96 -8.12 -7.53 10.83
N LEU A 97 -6.99 -6.99 10.37
CA LEU A 97 -6.95 -5.84 9.46
C LEU A 97 -7.27 -6.27 8.03
N GLU A 98 -6.63 -7.34 7.54
CA GLU A 98 -6.81 -7.86 6.20
C GLU A 98 -8.24 -8.36 5.94
N GLY A 99 -8.88 -8.97 6.95
CA GLY A 99 -10.27 -9.42 6.86
C GLY A 99 -11.30 -8.29 6.70
N LYS A 100 -10.89 -7.02 6.84
CA LYS A 100 -11.72 -5.83 6.59
C LYS A 100 -11.44 -5.20 5.23
N ASN A 101 -10.43 -5.67 4.50
CA ASN A 101 -10.06 -5.12 3.21
C ASN A 101 -11.17 -5.37 2.18
N SER A 102 -11.39 -4.40 1.30
CA SER A 102 -12.16 -4.57 0.07
C SER A 102 -11.34 -4.11 -1.13
N ASP A 103 -11.54 -4.76 -2.28
CA ASP A 103 -10.91 -4.33 -3.55
C ASP A 103 -11.41 -2.94 -3.96
N SER A 104 -12.62 -2.55 -3.54
CA SER A 104 -13.13 -1.19 -3.73
C SER A 104 -12.30 -0.12 -3.04
N ASP A 105 -11.54 -0.47 -2.01
CA ASP A 105 -10.68 0.47 -1.29
C ASP A 105 -9.45 0.83 -2.11
N LEU A 106 -8.99 -0.08 -2.99
CA LEU A 106 -7.86 0.18 -3.90
C LEU A 106 -8.17 1.34 -4.85
N GLN A 107 -9.42 1.41 -5.30
CA GLN A 107 -9.92 2.47 -6.19
C GLN A 107 -9.98 3.85 -5.50
N ARG A 108 -9.87 3.89 -4.17
CA ARG A 108 -9.84 5.14 -3.38
C ARG A 108 -8.42 5.63 -3.12
N ASN A 109 -7.39 4.92 -3.59
CA ASN A 109 -6.02 5.39 -3.50
C ASN A 109 -5.87 6.70 -4.29
N GLU A 110 -5.30 7.73 -3.66
CA GLU A 110 -5.22 9.08 -4.22
C GLU A 110 -4.51 9.12 -5.58
N LYS A 111 -3.42 8.35 -5.74
CA LYS A 111 -2.67 8.28 -7.00
C LYS A 111 -3.42 7.51 -8.08
N TYR A 112 -4.13 6.45 -7.70
CA TYR A 112 -5.00 5.73 -8.65
C TYR A 112 -6.16 6.62 -9.12
N MET A 113 -6.81 7.35 -8.23
CA MET A 113 -7.88 8.29 -8.60
C MET A 113 -7.35 9.36 -9.56
N TYR A 114 -6.20 9.98 -9.25
CA TYR A 114 -5.56 10.95 -10.12
C TYR A 114 -5.26 10.36 -11.50
N PHE A 115 -4.69 9.17 -11.57
CA PHE A 115 -4.41 8.44 -12.80
C PHE A 115 -5.67 8.27 -13.66
N MET A 116 -6.75 7.76 -13.08
CA MET A 116 -8.01 7.54 -13.80
C MET A 116 -8.64 8.84 -14.30
N ASP A 117 -8.57 9.90 -13.51
CA ASP A 117 -9.11 11.21 -13.89
C ASP A 117 -8.31 11.83 -15.05
N GLN A 118 -6.98 11.75 -15.02
CA GLN A 118 -6.15 12.23 -16.13
C GLN A 118 -6.39 11.43 -17.43
N LEU A 119 -6.47 10.10 -17.35
CA LEU A 119 -6.77 9.27 -18.53
C LEU A 119 -8.11 9.65 -19.18
N LYS A 120 -9.15 9.93 -18.37
CA LYS A 120 -10.44 10.39 -18.89
C LYS A 120 -10.33 11.72 -19.61
N GLU A 121 -9.53 12.66 -19.12
CA GLU A 121 -9.34 13.95 -19.78
C GLU A 121 -8.54 13.82 -21.07
N MET A 122 -7.48 13.02 -21.08
CA MET A 122 -6.67 12.78 -22.28
C MET A 122 -7.50 12.14 -23.40
N LYS A 123 -8.33 11.13 -23.08
CA LYS A 123 -9.22 10.49 -24.06
C LYS A 123 -10.28 11.42 -24.67
N LYS A 124 -10.59 12.56 -24.05
CA LYS A 124 -11.49 13.58 -24.64
C LYS A 124 -10.80 14.47 -25.67
N GLN A 125 -9.47 14.53 -25.63
CA GLN A 125 -8.65 15.39 -26.48
C GLN A 125 -8.11 14.64 -27.71
N CYS A 126 -8.19 13.31 -27.72
CA CYS A 126 -7.87 12.44 -28.85
C CYS A 126 -9.06 12.24 -29.80
#